data_AF-A0A239LZ62-F1
#
_entry.id   AF-A0A239LZ62-F1
#
_cell.length_a   1.000
_cell.length_b   1.000
_cell.length_c   1.000
_cell.angle_alpha   90.00
_cell.angle_beta   90.00
_cell.angle_gamma   90.00
#
_symmetry.space_group_name_H-M   'P 1'
#
loop_
_entity.id
_entity.type
_entity.pdbx_description
1 polymer ?
#
loop_
_entity_poly.entity_id
_entity_poly.type
_entity_poly.pdbx_seq_one_letter_code
_entity_poly.pdbx_strand_id
1 'polypeptide(L)'
;MRQAVASKSQPIYAGFEVMQKHPASSKTYKSAGASAEIGRNPNIRFQFFDQDANAAYQCALMWCITGDLAFAATAISILNDWSATLKKISGLDAILCASLGGFKMANAAELLRHTASGWERADAARFGDLLTQVFYPVIANFAAFANGNWDTAAIKLMLAIAVYTDDRSMFDRAVTYYLHGCGDGRLEHYIYATGQCQESGRDQQHTQLGIAHMGDACEIAWRQGLDLYGAVDNRLLVGFEYTAKYGLGGDVPFTPDVDRTGKYRHAVNSERSALRAVYEQIYNHYSRRRGIAAPWTEKAAEKLRPEGAPFQADATGYGTLLYTRPERSASADASPTPLTVLYAQGNADGIMLDVVPLASGAAVVLERADAAQDRWAPLATGLTARTYLDRTAEPGRLYSYRVTLPSRHSASLPVVGMRGLPAGWHARNDGRLNASASFDGTAFILTADGALPPDKGGAIFSIEHPAPPGATLTAKLNPLVASGFVGLGLVLRGASPAAEILLHISPKAGMPEHPAWSASLFERTGAAGMKLAGQAPLVSPTIENGRLADPLWMRLKTGPDETHASISVNATDWTEIAKAPTPAGALTLGLYAHSGIESVTTEVRFEEVTLVS
;
A
#
# COMPACT_ATOMS: atom_id res chain seq x y z
N MET A 1 -24.94 2.56 -19.64
CA MET A 1 -24.95 1.11 -19.96
C MET A 1 -26.34 0.58 -20.29
N ARG A 2 -27.29 0.44 -19.33
CA ARG A 2 -28.64 -0.13 -19.58
C ARG A 2 -29.35 0.42 -20.82
N GLN A 3 -29.45 1.75 -20.92
CA GLN A 3 -30.06 2.41 -22.09
C GLN A 3 -29.32 2.10 -23.40
N ALA A 4 -27.98 2.10 -23.37
CA ALA A 4 -27.14 1.80 -24.54
C ALA A 4 -27.33 0.34 -25.01
N VAL A 5 -27.44 -0.61 -24.07
CA VAL A 5 -27.72 -2.02 -24.41
C VAL A 5 -29.13 -2.19 -24.96
N ALA A 6 -30.14 -1.59 -24.34
CA ALA A 6 -31.53 -1.66 -24.80
C ALA A 6 -31.72 -1.05 -26.21
N SER A 7 -30.99 0.01 -26.51
CA SER A 7 -31.00 0.68 -27.83
C SER A 7 -29.97 0.12 -28.82
N LYS A 8 -29.18 -0.89 -28.44
CA LYS A 8 -28.08 -1.45 -29.24
C LYS A 8 -27.05 -0.41 -29.72
N SER A 9 -26.77 0.59 -28.88
CA SER A 9 -25.80 1.66 -29.16
C SER A 9 -24.36 1.14 -29.14
N GLN A 10 -23.63 1.34 -30.24
CA GLN A 10 -22.22 0.95 -30.37
C GLN A 10 -21.26 2.00 -29.79
N PRO A 11 -20.07 1.60 -29.29
CA PRO A 11 -19.56 0.22 -29.19
C PRO A 11 -20.01 -0.54 -27.92
N ILE A 12 -20.78 0.10 -27.03
CA ILE A 12 -21.21 -0.48 -25.74
C ILE A 12 -21.97 -1.79 -25.95
N TYR A 13 -22.86 -1.85 -26.96
CA TYR A 13 -23.63 -3.06 -27.25
C TYR A 13 -22.74 -4.24 -27.67
N ALA A 14 -21.73 -4.02 -28.52
CA ALA A 14 -20.78 -5.08 -28.87
C ALA A 14 -20.01 -5.61 -27.65
N GLY A 15 -19.61 -4.72 -26.72
CA GLY A 15 -19.02 -5.14 -25.44
C GLY A 15 -19.98 -5.99 -24.59
N PHE A 16 -21.28 -5.65 -24.58
CA PHE A 16 -22.32 -6.46 -23.94
C PHE A 16 -22.47 -7.83 -24.58
N GLU A 17 -22.44 -7.93 -25.92
CA GLU A 17 -22.52 -9.22 -26.61
C GLU A 17 -21.34 -10.14 -26.27
N VAL A 18 -20.14 -9.58 -26.08
CA VAL A 18 -18.96 -10.34 -25.63
C VAL A 18 -19.18 -10.90 -24.22
N MET A 19 -19.65 -10.07 -23.28
CA MET A 19 -19.95 -10.51 -21.91
C MET A 19 -21.06 -11.56 -21.89
N GLN A 20 -22.18 -11.32 -22.57
CA GLN A 20 -23.34 -12.21 -22.58
C GLN A 20 -23.00 -13.63 -23.05
N LYS A 21 -22.03 -13.79 -23.95
CA LYS A 21 -21.58 -15.10 -24.46
C LYS A 21 -20.61 -15.80 -23.52
N HIS A 22 -20.06 -15.11 -22.53
CA HIS A 22 -19.07 -15.69 -21.62
C HIS A 22 -19.75 -16.67 -20.63
N PRO A 23 -19.21 -17.88 -20.40
CA PRO A 23 -19.86 -18.88 -19.53
C PRO A 23 -20.14 -18.41 -18.09
N ALA A 24 -19.28 -17.54 -17.55
CA ALA A 24 -19.46 -16.95 -16.22
C ALA A 24 -20.59 -15.89 -16.18
N SER A 25 -21.10 -15.44 -17.33
CA SER A 25 -22.28 -14.59 -17.46
C SER A 25 -23.58 -15.40 -17.65
N SER A 26 -23.62 -16.65 -17.20
CA SER A 26 -24.82 -17.51 -17.30
C SER A 26 -25.67 -17.43 -16.03
N LYS A 27 -26.98 -17.17 -16.18
CA LYS A 27 -27.96 -17.22 -15.07
C LYS A 27 -28.23 -18.62 -14.54
N THR A 28 -27.62 -19.64 -15.13
CA THR A 28 -27.65 -21.02 -14.64
C THR A 28 -26.25 -21.55 -14.35
N TYR A 29 -25.27 -20.64 -14.20
CA TYR A 29 -23.92 -20.99 -13.78
C TYR A 29 -23.96 -21.85 -12.52
N LYS A 30 -23.11 -22.87 -12.48
CA LYS A 30 -22.98 -23.77 -11.34
C LYS A 30 -21.68 -23.43 -10.64
N SER A 31 -21.81 -23.01 -9.37
CA SER A 31 -20.68 -22.75 -8.48
C SER A 31 -19.66 -23.89 -8.54
N ALA A 32 -18.38 -23.56 -8.66
CA ALA A 32 -17.28 -24.50 -8.53
C ALA A 32 -17.15 -25.04 -7.09
N GLY A 33 -17.89 -24.43 -6.15
CA GLY A 33 -18.13 -24.89 -4.79
C GLY A 33 -17.16 -24.23 -3.81
N ALA A 34 -17.73 -23.63 -2.77
CA ALA A 34 -16.94 -23.01 -1.70
C ALA A 34 -16.10 -24.04 -0.92
N SER A 35 -15.00 -23.57 -0.34
CA SER A 35 -14.14 -24.36 0.55
C SER A 35 -13.74 -23.56 1.78
N ALA A 36 -13.46 -24.27 2.88
CA ALA A 36 -13.04 -23.65 4.13
C ALA A 36 -11.67 -22.94 4.03
N GLU A 37 -10.83 -23.39 3.09
CA GLU A 37 -9.54 -22.79 2.78
C GLU A 37 -9.39 -22.60 1.27
N ILE A 38 -8.81 -21.47 0.88
CA ILE A 38 -8.20 -21.26 -0.43
C ILE A 38 -6.73 -20.87 -0.24
N GLY A 39 -5.88 -21.18 -1.22
CA GLY A 39 -4.46 -20.90 -1.09
C GLY A 39 -3.76 -20.86 -2.43
N ARG A 40 -2.70 -20.06 -2.51
CA ARG A 40 -1.88 -19.89 -3.70
C ARG A 40 -0.41 -20.03 -3.32
N ASN A 41 0.28 -20.89 -4.06
CA ASN A 41 1.64 -21.34 -3.77
C ASN A 41 1.77 -21.95 -2.35
N PRO A 42 1.27 -23.19 -2.12
CA PRO A 42 0.69 -24.13 -3.10
C PRO A 42 -0.75 -23.79 -3.50
N ASN A 43 -1.20 -24.30 -4.65
CA ASN A 43 -2.59 -24.14 -5.08
C ASN A 43 -3.54 -24.99 -4.22
N ILE A 44 -4.37 -24.33 -3.44
CA ILE A 44 -5.50 -24.89 -2.69
C ILE A 44 -6.76 -24.21 -3.23
N ARG A 45 -7.38 -24.80 -4.25
CA ARG A 45 -8.69 -24.40 -4.81
C ARG A 45 -8.87 -22.93 -5.23
N PHE A 46 -7.83 -22.08 -5.25
CA PHE A 46 -8.01 -20.66 -5.57
C PHE A 46 -8.54 -20.43 -6.99
N GLN A 47 -8.23 -21.32 -7.94
CA GLN A 47 -8.75 -21.24 -9.30
C GLN A 47 -10.27 -21.43 -9.36
N PHE A 48 -10.84 -22.26 -8.48
CA PHE A 48 -12.29 -22.43 -8.37
C PHE A 48 -12.93 -21.17 -7.76
N PHE A 49 -12.29 -20.59 -6.75
CA PHE A 49 -12.69 -19.30 -6.19
C PHE A 49 -12.68 -18.19 -7.25
N ASP A 50 -11.64 -18.09 -8.07
CA ASP A 50 -11.52 -17.08 -9.13
C ASP A 50 -12.58 -17.25 -10.24
N GLN A 51 -12.96 -18.50 -10.55
CA GLN A 51 -14.06 -18.79 -11.49
C GLN A 51 -15.39 -18.30 -10.92
N ASP A 52 -15.69 -18.63 -9.66
CA ASP A 52 -16.90 -18.19 -8.97
C ASP A 52 -16.93 -16.67 -8.76
N ALA A 53 -15.78 -16.05 -8.48
CA ALA A 53 -15.66 -14.60 -8.35
C ALA A 53 -15.98 -13.88 -9.67
N ASN A 54 -15.47 -14.42 -10.79
CA ASN A 54 -15.83 -13.93 -12.12
C ASN A 54 -17.32 -14.10 -12.39
N ALA A 55 -17.91 -15.24 -12.04
CA ALA A 55 -19.33 -15.51 -12.25
C ALA A 55 -20.24 -14.61 -11.39
N ALA A 56 -19.91 -14.42 -10.11
CA ALA A 56 -20.63 -13.51 -9.22
C ALA A 56 -20.62 -12.08 -9.78
N TYR A 57 -19.45 -11.57 -10.16
CA TYR A 57 -19.31 -10.21 -10.71
C TYR A 57 -20.05 -10.04 -12.04
N GLN A 58 -19.86 -10.97 -12.97
CA GLN A 58 -20.51 -10.92 -14.28
C GLN A 58 -22.04 -11.05 -14.16
N CYS A 59 -22.54 -11.95 -13.31
CA CYS A 59 -23.98 -12.08 -13.07
C CYS A 59 -24.55 -10.83 -12.37
N ALA A 60 -23.84 -10.22 -11.41
CA ALA A 60 -24.27 -8.96 -10.80
C ALA A 60 -24.37 -7.82 -11.84
N LEU A 61 -23.42 -7.76 -12.79
CA LEU A 61 -23.47 -6.82 -13.92
C LEU A 61 -24.64 -7.12 -14.87
N MET A 62 -24.84 -8.39 -15.24
CA MET A 62 -25.96 -8.82 -16.08
C MET A 62 -27.30 -8.47 -15.44
N TRP A 63 -27.44 -8.62 -14.12
CA TRP A 63 -28.58 -8.14 -13.36
C TRP A 63 -28.77 -6.63 -13.53
N CYS A 64 -27.73 -5.83 -13.26
CA CYS A 64 -27.80 -4.38 -13.35
C CYS A 64 -28.16 -3.88 -14.76
N ILE A 65 -27.71 -4.58 -15.80
CA ILE A 65 -27.94 -4.22 -17.20
C ILE A 65 -29.32 -4.68 -17.68
N THR A 66 -29.70 -5.92 -17.41
CA THR A 66 -30.89 -6.56 -18.02
C THR A 66 -32.15 -6.47 -17.15
N GLY A 67 -31.99 -6.42 -15.83
CA GLY A 67 -33.10 -6.53 -14.88
C GLY A 67 -33.67 -7.95 -14.74
N ASP A 68 -33.00 -8.99 -15.25
CA ASP A 68 -33.40 -10.39 -15.03
C ASP A 68 -32.88 -10.88 -13.67
N LEU A 69 -33.81 -11.07 -12.71
CA LEU A 69 -33.53 -11.48 -11.33
C LEU A 69 -32.80 -12.83 -11.22
N ALA A 70 -32.85 -13.68 -12.25
CA ALA A 70 -32.12 -14.95 -12.22
C ALA A 70 -30.60 -14.75 -12.20
N PHE A 71 -30.09 -13.65 -12.77
CA PHE A 71 -28.68 -13.30 -12.64
C PHE A 71 -28.34 -12.85 -11.22
N ALA A 72 -29.19 -12.03 -10.60
CA ALA A 72 -29.01 -11.62 -9.20
C ALA A 72 -29.01 -12.83 -8.27
N ALA A 73 -29.98 -13.73 -8.42
CA ALA A 73 -30.07 -14.96 -7.63
C ALA A 73 -28.81 -15.84 -7.76
N THR A 74 -28.26 -15.95 -8.98
CA THR A 74 -27.01 -16.70 -9.22
C THR A 74 -25.83 -16.07 -8.48
N ALA A 75 -25.65 -14.75 -8.59
CA ALA A 75 -24.56 -14.06 -7.91
C ALA A 75 -24.69 -14.10 -6.37
N ILE A 76 -25.91 -13.90 -5.85
CA ILE A 76 -26.22 -14.02 -4.42
C ILE A 76 -25.88 -15.42 -3.91
N SER A 77 -26.26 -16.47 -4.64
CA SER A 77 -25.98 -17.85 -4.24
C SER A 77 -24.48 -18.11 -4.08
N ILE A 78 -23.65 -17.56 -4.98
CA ILE A 78 -22.18 -17.70 -4.90
C ILE A 78 -21.64 -16.97 -3.68
N LEU A 79 -22.02 -15.70 -3.48
CA LEU A 79 -21.55 -14.89 -2.34
C LEU A 79 -21.97 -15.49 -1.00
N ASN A 80 -23.18 -16.05 -0.93
CA ASN A 80 -23.70 -16.71 0.26
C ASN A 80 -22.96 -18.01 0.58
N ASP A 81 -22.67 -18.83 -0.44
CA ASP A 81 -21.90 -20.07 -0.28
C ASP A 81 -20.49 -19.80 0.25
N TRP A 82 -19.78 -18.84 -0.34
CA TRP A 82 -18.43 -18.47 0.09
C TRP A 82 -18.40 -17.79 1.47
N SER A 83 -19.35 -16.91 1.80
CA SER A 83 -19.43 -16.27 3.13
C SER A 83 -19.82 -17.21 4.26
N ALA A 84 -20.59 -18.27 3.97
CA ALA A 84 -20.86 -19.31 4.96
C ALA A 84 -19.61 -20.18 5.22
N THR A 85 -18.83 -20.48 4.17
CA THR A 85 -17.87 -21.58 4.17
C THR A 85 -16.42 -21.15 4.40
N LEU A 86 -15.93 -20.10 3.73
CA LEU A 86 -14.50 -19.74 3.73
C LEU A 86 -14.05 -19.20 5.10
N LYS A 87 -12.94 -19.73 5.62
CA LYS A 87 -12.36 -19.37 6.92
C LYS A 87 -10.89 -18.97 6.85
N LYS A 88 -10.18 -19.34 5.79
CA LYS A 88 -8.73 -19.14 5.69
C LYS A 88 -8.27 -18.93 4.25
N ILE A 89 -7.34 -18.00 4.08
CA ILE A 89 -6.58 -17.81 2.83
C ILE A 89 -5.11 -18.05 3.16
N SER A 90 -4.43 -18.91 2.41
CA SER A 90 -3.07 -19.37 2.74
C SER A 90 -2.11 -19.41 1.55
N GLY A 91 -0.86 -19.79 1.84
CA GLY A 91 0.21 -19.92 0.86
C GLY A 91 1.09 -18.67 0.74
N LEU A 92 2.21 -18.83 0.03
CA LEU A 92 3.23 -17.78 -0.12
C LEU A 92 2.71 -16.59 -0.93
N ASP A 93 1.69 -16.84 -1.76
CA ASP A 93 1.00 -15.86 -2.61
C ASP A 93 -0.41 -15.53 -2.08
N ALA A 94 -0.65 -15.70 -0.77
CA ALA A 94 -1.95 -15.47 -0.14
C ALA A 94 -2.53 -14.08 -0.45
N ILE A 95 -1.69 -13.04 -0.55
CA ILE A 95 -2.14 -11.68 -0.89
C ILE A 95 -2.77 -11.63 -2.28
N LEU A 96 -2.14 -12.27 -3.29
CA LEU A 96 -2.72 -12.36 -4.62
C LEU A 96 -3.99 -13.23 -4.61
N CYS A 97 -3.97 -14.34 -3.87
CA CYS A 97 -5.12 -15.23 -3.69
C CYS A 97 -6.35 -14.46 -3.16
N ALA A 98 -6.15 -13.63 -2.14
CA ALA A 98 -7.19 -12.76 -1.59
C ALA A 98 -7.60 -11.67 -2.59
N SER A 99 -6.63 -10.97 -3.16
CA SER A 99 -6.86 -9.68 -3.83
C SER A 99 -7.55 -9.77 -5.19
N LEU A 100 -7.26 -10.78 -6.00
CA LEU A 100 -7.77 -10.82 -7.38
C LEU A 100 -9.26 -11.22 -7.41
N GLY A 101 -9.60 -12.45 -6.99
CA GLY A 101 -10.98 -12.90 -6.89
C GLY A 101 -11.78 -12.15 -5.81
N GLY A 102 -11.17 -11.82 -4.66
CA GLY A 102 -11.85 -11.08 -3.58
C GLY A 102 -12.33 -9.71 -4.04
N PHE A 103 -11.57 -9.03 -4.91
CA PHE A 103 -11.98 -7.75 -5.48
C PHE A 103 -13.26 -7.87 -6.32
N LYS A 104 -13.35 -8.92 -7.14
CA LYS A 104 -14.56 -9.19 -7.93
C LYS A 104 -15.77 -9.53 -7.05
N MET A 105 -15.56 -10.33 -6.00
CA MET A 105 -16.62 -10.66 -5.04
C MET A 105 -17.15 -9.40 -4.33
N ALA A 106 -16.25 -8.52 -3.86
CA ALA A 106 -16.65 -7.27 -3.20
C ALA A 106 -17.45 -6.35 -4.13
N ASN A 107 -17.03 -6.20 -5.40
CA ASN A 107 -17.78 -5.41 -6.37
C ASN A 107 -19.15 -6.04 -6.72
N ALA A 108 -19.23 -7.37 -6.82
CA ALA A 108 -20.50 -8.06 -7.03
C ALA A 108 -21.47 -7.81 -5.87
N ALA A 109 -20.97 -7.96 -4.64
CA ALA A 109 -21.72 -7.71 -3.41
C ALA A 109 -22.23 -6.26 -3.34
N GLU A 110 -21.37 -5.29 -3.62
CA GLU A 110 -21.74 -3.87 -3.62
C GLU A 110 -22.88 -3.55 -4.59
N LEU A 111 -22.80 -4.07 -5.83
CA LEU A 111 -23.88 -3.91 -6.82
C LEU A 111 -25.21 -4.54 -6.36
N LEU A 112 -25.16 -5.73 -5.78
CA LEU A 112 -26.37 -6.43 -5.32
C LEU A 112 -27.00 -5.73 -4.12
N ARG A 113 -26.19 -5.30 -3.15
CA ARG A 113 -26.65 -4.64 -1.91
C ARG A 113 -27.37 -3.33 -2.18
N HIS A 114 -26.93 -2.58 -3.18
CA HIS A 114 -27.47 -1.26 -3.52
C HIS A 114 -28.46 -1.26 -4.69
N THR A 115 -28.98 -2.44 -5.07
CA THR A 115 -30.03 -2.57 -6.09
C THR A 115 -31.20 -3.42 -5.58
N ALA A 116 -32.30 -3.47 -6.33
CA ALA A 116 -33.47 -4.31 -6.01
C ALA A 116 -33.22 -5.81 -6.32
N SER A 117 -32.04 -6.32 -5.95
CA SER A 117 -31.56 -7.69 -6.25
C SER A 117 -32.29 -8.77 -5.46
N GLY A 118 -32.91 -8.39 -4.33
CA GLY A 118 -33.49 -9.32 -3.37
C GLY A 118 -32.48 -9.94 -2.39
N TRP A 119 -31.23 -9.46 -2.35
CA TRP A 119 -30.24 -9.97 -1.39
C TRP A 119 -30.64 -9.63 0.05
N GLU A 120 -30.71 -10.64 0.91
CA GLU A 120 -31.09 -10.45 2.30
C GLU A 120 -30.03 -9.68 3.08
N ARG A 121 -30.46 -8.75 3.94
CA ARG A 121 -29.54 -7.90 4.73
C ARG A 121 -28.63 -8.71 5.64
N ALA A 122 -29.13 -9.79 6.23
CA ALA A 122 -28.35 -10.66 7.12
C ALA A 122 -27.25 -11.42 6.36
N ASP A 123 -27.55 -11.87 5.14
CA ASP A 123 -26.56 -12.51 4.26
C ASP A 123 -25.49 -11.52 3.79
N ALA A 124 -25.91 -10.31 3.40
CA ALA A 124 -24.99 -9.24 3.02
C ALA A 124 -24.07 -8.83 4.19
N ALA A 125 -24.58 -8.80 5.42
CA ALA A 125 -23.79 -8.55 6.62
C ALA A 125 -22.76 -9.66 6.87
N ARG A 126 -23.15 -10.94 6.77
CA ARG A 126 -22.23 -12.09 6.88
C ARG A 126 -21.12 -12.04 5.82
N PHE A 127 -21.42 -11.58 4.60
CA PHE A 127 -20.39 -11.36 3.59
C PHE A 127 -19.42 -10.23 3.99
N GLY A 128 -19.91 -9.17 4.65
CA GLY A 128 -19.04 -8.14 5.25
C GLY A 128 -18.12 -8.71 6.33
N ASP A 129 -18.62 -9.64 7.15
CA ASP A 129 -17.80 -10.35 8.13
C ASP A 129 -16.72 -11.21 7.45
N LEU A 130 -17.03 -11.88 6.33
CA LEU A 130 -16.03 -12.62 5.54
C LEU A 130 -14.89 -11.66 5.09
N LEU A 131 -15.24 -10.51 4.53
CA LEU A 131 -14.25 -9.54 4.05
C LEU A 131 -13.35 -9.02 5.18
N THR A 132 -13.93 -8.68 6.33
CA THR A 132 -13.17 -8.09 7.45
C THR A 132 -12.38 -9.11 8.27
N GLN A 133 -12.89 -10.34 8.41
CA GLN A 133 -12.28 -11.35 9.28
C GLN A 133 -11.36 -12.33 8.54
N VAL A 134 -11.52 -12.50 7.22
CA VAL A 134 -10.73 -13.45 6.43
C VAL A 134 -9.87 -12.76 5.37
N PHE A 135 -10.40 -11.77 4.63
CA PHE A 135 -9.64 -11.12 3.56
C PHE A 135 -8.73 -10.01 4.09
N TYR A 136 -9.26 -9.10 4.90
CA TYR A 136 -8.50 -7.93 5.39
C TYR A 136 -7.21 -8.32 6.14
N PRO A 137 -7.18 -9.31 7.06
CA PRO A 137 -5.95 -9.67 7.77
C PRO A 137 -4.81 -10.09 6.82
N VAL A 138 -5.13 -10.73 5.69
CA VAL A 138 -4.15 -11.19 4.71
C VAL A 138 -3.50 -10.02 3.97
N ILE A 139 -4.23 -8.92 3.77
CA ILE A 139 -3.77 -7.75 3.02
C ILE A 139 -3.44 -6.54 3.90
N ALA A 140 -3.58 -6.64 5.22
CA ALA A 140 -3.50 -5.51 6.16
C ALA A 140 -2.15 -4.78 6.11
N ASN A 141 -1.08 -5.52 5.84
CA ASN A 141 0.29 -5.03 5.69
C ASN A 141 0.74 -4.91 4.23
N PHE A 142 -0.20 -4.94 3.27
CA PHE A 142 0.10 -4.94 1.85
C PHE A 142 1.16 -6.01 1.51
N ALA A 143 1.91 -5.84 0.43
CA ALA A 143 2.93 -6.77 -0.04
C ALA A 143 4.28 -6.08 -0.26
N ALA A 144 4.69 -5.22 0.68
CA ALA A 144 5.92 -4.42 0.57
C ALA A 144 7.19 -5.26 0.31
N PHE A 145 7.15 -6.56 0.59
CA PHE A 145 8.23 -7.53 0.41
C PHE A 145 8.32 -8.14 -1.02
N ALA A 146 7.44 -7.77 -1.95
CA ALA A 146 7.30 -8.36 -3.28
C ALA A 146 7.17 -7.29 -4.39
N ASN A 147 7.14 -7.73 -5.65
CA ASN A 147 6.90 -6.87 -6.80
C ASN A 147 5.60 -6.05 -6.65
N GLY A 148 5.58 -4.84 -7.19
CA GLY A 148 4.51 -3.88 -6.95
C GLY A 148 3.11 -4.31 -7.44
N ASN A 149 2.97 -5.28 -8.36
CA ASN A 149 1.64 -5.80 -8.72
C ASN A 149 0.90 -6.42 -7.50
N TRP A 150 1.62 -6.93 -6.51
CA TRP A 150 1.03 -7.51 -5.30
C TRP A 150 0.45 -6.43 -4.39
N ASP A 151 1.23 -5.36 -4.16
CA ASP A 151 0.79 -4.18 -3.42
C ASP A 151 -0.44 -3.55 -4.10
N THR A 152 -0.38 -3.32 -5.40
CA THR A 152 -1.51 -2.72 -6.14
C THR A 152 -2.77 -3.59 -6.10
N ALA A 153 -2.62 -4.92 -6.06
CA ALA A 153 -3.74 -5.85 -5.85
C ALA A 153 -4.34 -5.67 -4.44
N ALA A 154 -3.50 -5.62 -3.41
CA ALA A 154 -3.93 -5.39 -2.02
C ALA A 154 -4.63 -4.04 -1.86
N ILE A 155 -4.11 -2.96 -2.47
CA ILE A 155 -4.69 -1.62 -2.43
C ILE A 155 -6.12 -1.62 -2.99
N LYS A 156 -6.34 -2.17 -4.19
CA LYS A 156 -7.69 -2.17 -4.79
C LYS A 156 -8.69 -3.01 -4.00
N LEU A 157 -8.25 -4.14 -3.43
CA LEU A 157 -9.11 -4.94 -2.56
C LEU A 157 -9.41 -4.19 -1.27
N MET A 158 -8.42 -3.58 -0.62
CA MET A 158 -8.62 -2.83 0.62
C MET A 158 -9.60 -1.67 0.43
N LEU A 159 -9.52 -0.93 -0.69
CA LEU A 159 -10.51 0.08 -1.05
C LEU A 159 -11.90 -0.50 -1.25
N ALA A 160 -12.02 -1.64 -1.93
CA ALA A 160 -13.31 -2.31 -2.13
C ALA A 160 -13.93 -2.81 -0.83
N ILE A 161 -13.13 -3.38 0.08
CA ILE A 161 -13.57 -3.79 1.42
C ILE A 161 -14.02 -2.55 2.20
N ALA A 162 -13.20 -1.51 2.24
CA ALA A 162 -13.50 -0.28 2.98
C ALA A 162 -14.82 0.37 2.53
N VAL A 163 -15.08 0.42 1.22
CA VAL A 163 -16.36 0.90 0.67
C VAL A 163 -17.50 -0.04 1.06
N TYR A 164 -17.32 -1.35 0.93
CA TYR A 164 -18.37 -2.30 1.28
C TYR A 164 -18.69 -2.26 2.79
N THR A 165 -17.72 -2.02 3.66
CA THR A 165 -17.92 -2.06 5.12
C THR A 165 -18.10 -0.69 5.74
N ASP A 166 -18.19 0.38 4.93
CA ASP A 166 -18.24 1.78 5.37
C ASP A 166 -17.07 2.15 6.34
N ASP A 167 -15.89 1.55 6.14
CA ASP A 167 -14.71 1.76 6.99
C ASP A 167 -13.83 2.90 6.46
N ARG A 168 -14.00 4.08 7.04
CA ARG A 168 -13.25 5.28 6.64
C ARG A 168 -11.74 5.17 6.90
N SER A 169 -11.33 4.55 8.01
CA SER A 169 -9.92 4.44 8.36
C SER A 169 -9.18 3.50 7.41
N MET A 170 -9.82 2.39 7.04
CA MET A 170 -9.30 1.46 6.04
C MET A 170 -9.20 2.11 4.65
N PHE A 171 -10.19 2.93 4.28
CA PHE A 171 -10.16 3.70 3.02
C PHE A 171 -8.98 4.68 2.99
N ASP A 172 -8.84 5.53 4.01
CA ASP A 172 -7.77 6.52 4.10
C ASP A 172 -6.39 5.85 4.15
N ARG A 173 -6.27 4.68 4.80
CA ARG A 173 -5.04 3.87 4.80
C ARG A 173 -4.66 3.40 3.40
N ALA A 174 -5.60 2.87 2.61
CA ALA A 174 -5.32 2.39 1.27
C ALA A 174 -4.95 3.54 0.32
N VAL A 175 -5.64 4.68 0.40
CA VAL A 175 -5.30 5.89 -0.35
C VAL A 175 -3.91 6.42 0.04
N THR A 176 -3.62 6.48 1.34
CA THR A 176 -2.31 6.91 1.84
C THR A 176 -1.20 5.98 1.36
N TYR A 177 -1.41 4.66 1.37
CA TYR A 177 -0.42 3.71 0.88
C TYR A 177 -0.19 3.84 -0.64
N TYR A 178 -1.24 4.06 -1.42
CA TYR A 178 -1.12 4.31 -2.86
C TYR A 178 -0.20 5.51 -3.17
N LEU A 179 -0.23 6.57 -2.36
CA LEU A 179 0.58 7.77 -2.57
C LEU A 179 1.93 7.76 -1.85
N HIS A 180 1.99 7.19 -0.65
CA HIS A 180 3.09 7.34 0.31
C HIS A 180 3.56 6.02 0.93
N GLY A 181 3.09 4.86 0.45
CA GLY A 181 3.52 3.55 0.96
C GLY A 181 5.03 3.33 0.87
N CYS A 182 5.53 2.33 1.60
CA CYS A 182 6.97 2.01 1.57
C CYS A 182 7.37 1.06 0.42
N GLY A 183 6.42 0.23 -0.05
CA GLY A 183 6.63 -0.84 -1.03
C GLY A 183 6.64 -0.37 -2.48
N ASP A 184 6.85 -1.33 -3.39
CA ASP A 184 6.96 -1.09 -4.83
C ASP A 184 5.63 -0.67 -5.47
N GLY A 185 4.47 -1.03 -4.89
CA GLY A 185 3.17 -0.71 -5.50
C GLY A 185 2.62 0.69 -5.23
N ARG A 186 3.36 1.56 -4.51
CA ARG A 186 2.99 2.98 -4.44
C ARG A 186 3.22 3.65 -5.80
N LEU A 187 2.44 4.67 -6.12
CA LEU A 187 2.41 5.27 -7.46
C LEU A 187 3.78 5.63 -8.04
N GLU A 188 4.63 6.32 -7.29
CA GLU A 188 5.93 6.76 -7.79
C GLU A 188 7.04 5.70 -7.70
N HIS A 189 6.86 4.62 -6.92
CA HIS A 189 7.76 3.47 -6.98
C HIS A 189 7.38 2.53 -8.12
N TYR A 190 6.09 2.42 -8.43
CA TYR A 190 5.64 1.49 -9.46
C TYR A 190 5.78 2.07 -10.86
N ILE A 191 5.48 3.36 -11.04
CA ILE A 191 5.58 4.05 -12.32
C ILE A 191 6.54 5.23 -12.16
N TYR A 192 7.70 5.16 -12.81
CA TYR A 192 8.69 6.24 -12.77
C TYR A 192 8.25 7.44 -13.61
N ALA A 193 8.94 8.58 -13.46
CA ALA A 193 8.64 9.79 -14.22
C ALA A 193 8.73 9.60 -15.74
N THR A 194 9.51 8.62 -16.21
CA THR A 194 9.61 8.24 -17.63
C THR A 194 8.40 7.48 -18.17
N GLY A 195 7.52 7.00 -17.28
CA GLY A 195 6.44 6.06 -17.59
C GLY A 195 6.84 4.59 -17.50
N GLN A 196 8.13 4.29 -17.35
CA GLN A 196 8.58 2.93 -17.09
C GLN A 196 7.94 2.40 -15.80
N CYS A 197 7.31 1.24 -15.90
CA CYS A 197 6.84 0.49 -14.75
C CYS A 197 8.00 -0.32 -14.15
N GLN A 198 8.04 -0.46 -12.82
CA GLN A 198 9.01 -1.30 -12.09
C GLN A 198 9.08 -2.73 -12.68
N GLU A 199 7.96 -3.27 -13.15
CA GLU A 199 7.90 -4.62 -13.73
C GLU A 199 8.18 -4.71 -15.24
N SER A 200 8.50 -3.59 -15.89
CA SER A 200 8.74 -3.56 -17.34
C SER A 200 9.88 -4.49 -17.74
N GLY A 201 10.89 -4.66 -16.88
CA GLY A 201 12.01 -5.55 -17.12
C GLY A 201 11.75 -7.03 -16.78
N ARG A 202 10.68 -7.32 -16.04
CA ARG A 202 10.26 -8.69 -15.69
C ARG A 202 9.49 -9.30 -16.85
N ASP A 203 8.30 -8.77 -17.11
CA ASP A 203 7.48 -9.08 -18.28
C ASP A 203 6.34 -8.05 -18.47
N GLN A 204 5.88 -7.94 -19.71
CA GLN A 204 4.81 -7.01 -20.08
C GLN A 204 3.41 -7.46 -19.62
N GLN A 205 3.22 -8.70 -19.17
CA GLN A 205 1.93 -9.17 -18.67
C GLN A 205 1.69 -8.66 -17.24
N HIS A 206 2.71 -8.73 -16.36
CA HIS A 206 2.64 -8.17 -15.00
C HIS A 206 2.70 -6.65 -14.99
N THR A 207 3.41 -6.04 -15.94
CA THR A 207 3.34 -4.58 -16.14
C THR A 207 1.90 -4.13 -16.35
N GLN A 208 1.18 -4.77 -17.29
CA GLN A 208 -0.21 -4.46 -17.58
C GLN A 208 -1.16 -4.85 -16.44
N LEU A 209 -0.82 -5.88 -15.65
CA LEU A 209 -1.56 -6.29 -14.46
C LEU A 209 -1.57 -5.18 -13.39
N GLY A 210 -0.39 -4.75 -12.94
CA GLY A 210 -0.29 -3.81 -11.82
C GLY A 210 -0.83 -2.44 -12.17
N ILE A 211 -0.59 -1.92 -13.38
CA ILE A 211 -1.16 -0.63 -13.78
C ILE A 211 -2.70 -0.69 -13.89
N ALA A 212 -3.27 -1.85 -14.27
CA ALA A 212 -4.71 -2.05 -14.25
C ALA A 212 -5.28 -2.04 -12.82
N HIS A 213 -4.59 -2.66 -11.87
CA HIS A 213 -4.98 -2.59 -10.45
C HIS A 213 -5.01 -1.15 -9.92
N MET A 214 -4.03 -0.34 -10.33
CA MET A 214 -4.00 1.08 -9.98
C MET A 214 -5.16 1.85 -10.63
N GLY A 215 -5.53 1.50 -11.87
CA GLY A 215 -6.74 1.99 -12.52
C GLY A 215 -8.00 1.66 -11.72
N ASP A 216 -8.17 0.39 -11.32
CA ASP A 216 -9.28 -0.06 -10.48
C ASP A 216 -9.35 0.77 -9.18
N ALA A 217 -8.23 0.95 -8.48
CA ALA A 217 -8.14 1.77 -7.26
C ALA A 217 -8.53 3.24 -7.51
N CYS A 218 -8.05 3.84 -8.61
CA CYS A 218 -8.39 5.21 -8.97
C CYS A 218 -9.87 5.38 -9.30
N GLU A 219 -10.52 4.41 -9.95
CA GLU A 219 -11.95 4.49 -10.23
C GLU A 219 -12.79 4.40 -8.95
N ILE A 220 -12.42 3.56 -7.99
CA ILE A 220 -13.09 3.50 -6.69
C ILE A 220 -12.97 4.84 -5.96
N ALA A 221 -11.76 5.40 -5.89
CA ALA A 221 -11.54 6.71 -5.28
C ALA A 221 -12.32 7.82 -5.98
N TRP A 222 -12.38 7.80 -7.32
CA TRP A 222 -13.18 8.73 -8.11
C TRP A 222 -14.67 8.65 -7.77
N ARG A 223 -15.21 7.43 -7.62
CA ARG A 223 -16.61 7.21 -7.18
C ARG A 223 -16.87 7.72 -5.76
N GLN A 224 -15.84 7.74 -4.91
CA GLN A 224 -15.89 8.37 -3.59
C GLN A 224 -15.58 9.87 -3.61
N GLY A 225 -15.36 10.47 -4.79
CA GLY A 225 -15.18 11.91 -4.98
C GLY A 225 -13.73 12.41 -4.93
N LEU A 226 -12.73 11.51 -4.94
CA LEU A 226 -11.30 11.83 -4.91
C LEU A 226 -10.63 11.63 -6.27
N ASP A 227 -9.72 12.52 -6.66
CA ASP A 227 -8.97 12.44 -7.91
C ASP A 227 -7.59 11.80 -7.70
N LEU A 228 -7.54 10.46 -7.61
CA LEU A 228 -6.28 9.73 -7.65
C LEU A 228 -5.70 9.58 -9.07
N TYR A 229 -6.55 9.68 -10.11
CA TYR A 229 -6.05 9.69 -11.49
C TYR A 229 -5.15 10.90 -11.75
N GLY A 230 -5.48 12.06 -11.19
CA GLY A 230 -4.69 13.29 -11.28
C GLY A 230 -3.39 13.29 -10.47
N ALA A 231 -3.14 12.29 -9.63
CA ALA A 231 -1.99 12.28 -8.74
C ALA A 231 -0.65 12.32 -9.51
N VAL A 232 0.29 13.11 -8.99
CA VAL A 232 1.66 13.28 -9.52
C VAL A 232 1.64 13.60 -11.02
N ASP A 233 0.89 14.64 -11.39
CA ASP A 233 0.73 15.10 -12.78
C ASP A 233 0.24 14.01 -13.74
N ASN A 234 -0.77 13.24 -13.30
CA ASN A 234 -1.33 12.10 -14.02
C ASN A 234 -0.32 10.96 -14.25
N ARG A 235 0.53 10.63 -13.26
CA ARG A 235 1.57 9.59 -13.39
C ARG A 235 1.03 8.25 -13.89
N LEU A 236 -0.19 7.88 -13.50
CA LEU A 236 -0.83 6.66 -14.00
C LEU A 236 -1.03 6.70 -15.52
N LEU A 237 -1.47 7.83 -16.09
CA LEU A 237 -1.57 7.99 -17.54
C LEU A 237 -0.20 7.85 -18.22
N VAL A 238 0.85 8.43 -17.65
CA VAL A 238 2.21 8.33 -18.20
C VAL A 238 2.65 6.86 -18.30
N GLY A 239 2.35 6.04 -17.28
CA GLY A 239 2.61 4.60 -17.31
C GLY A 239 1.80 3.83 -18.35
N PHE A 240 0.52 4.17 -18.53
CA PHE A 240 -0.31 3.58 -19.57
C PHE A 240 0.14 3.97 -20.98
N GLU A 241 0.50 5.24 -21.22
CA GLU A 241 1.02 5.71 -22.50
C GLU A 241 2.34 5.02 -22.86
N TYR A 242 3.25 4.89 -21.89
CA TYR A 242 4.51 4.15 -22.05
C TYR A 242 4.25 2.69 -22.43
N THR A 243 3.43 2.00 -21.64
CA THR A 243 3.15 0.57 -21.81
C THR A 243 2.43 0.30 -23.13
N ALA A 244 1.43 1.11 -23.48
CA ALA A 244 0.70 1.01 -24.73
C ALA A 244 1.62 1.25 -25.94
N LYS A 245 2.45 2.30 -25.90
CA LYS A 245 3.42 2.59 -26.97
C LYS A 245 4.35 1.42 -27.20
N TYR A 246 4.92 0.86 -26.14
CA TYR A 246 5.82 -0.28 -26.24
C TYR A 246 5.12 -1.54 -26.77
N GLY A 247 3.95 -1.88 -26.23
CA GLY A 247 3.15 -3.03 -26.65
C GLY A 247 2.62 -2.93 -28.09
N LEU A 248 2.46 -1.72 -28.63
CA LEU A 248 2.06 -1.46 -30.01
C LEU A 248 3.25 -1.43 -30.99
N GLY A 249 4.46 -1.73 -30.53
CA GLY A 249 5.65 -1.82 -31.38
C GLY A 249 6.50 -0.56 -31.43
N GLY A 250 6.15 0.48 -30.68
CA GLY A 250 6.97 1.67 -30.54
C GLY A 250 8.15 1.48 -29.58
N ASP A 251 9.10 2.39 -29.66
CA ASP A 251 10.26 2.43 -28.75
C ASP A 251 10.00 3.37 -27.57
N VAL A 252 10.54 2.96 -26.41
CA VAL A 252 10.43 3.66 -25.13
C VAL A 252 11.78 3.61 -24.40
N PRO A 253 12.15 4.63 -23.63
CA PRO A 253 13.37 4.61 -22.86
C PRO A 253 13.28 3.60 -21.71
N PHE A 254 14.34 2.85 -21.44
CA PHE A 254 14.42 1.98 -20.28
C PHE A 254 15.68 2.31 -19.48
N THR A 255 15.54 2.49 -18.18
CA THR A 255 16.64 2.68 -17.24
C THR A 255 16.74 1.43 -16.36
N PRO A 256 17.93 0.81 -16.25
CA PRO A 256 18.15 -0.29 -15.33
C PRO A 256 17.73 0.07 -13.92
N ASP A 257 17.04 -0.86 -13.27
CA ASP A 257 16.42 -0.61 -11.97
C ASP A 257 16.68 -1.75 -10.99
N VAL A 258 16.67 -1.38 -9.70
CA VAL A 258 16.67 -2.25 -8.55
C VAL A 258 15.46 -1.84 -7.71
N ASP A 259 14.52 -2.75 -7.55
CA ASP A 259 13.28 -2.52 -6.83
C ASP A 259 13.51 -2.22 -5.33
N ARG A 260 12.46 -1.80 -4.64
CA ARG A 260 12.53 -1.43 -3.21
C ARG A 260 12.86 -2.60 -2.31
N THR A 261 12.54 -3.84 -2.73
CA THR A 261 12.93 -5.04 -1.99
C THR A 261 14.41 -5.38 -2.15
N GLY A 262 15.05 -4.91 -3.24
CA GLY A 262 16.42 -5.24 -3.65
C GLY A 262 16.56 -6.59 -4.35
N LYS A 263 15.48 -7.36 -4.48
CA LYS A 263 15.45 -8.72 -5.06
C LYS A 263 15.41 -8.68 -6.57
N TYR A 264 14.66 -7.75 -7.15
CA TYR A 264 14.36 -7.72 -8.57
C TYR A 264 15.20 -6.66 -9.25
N ARG A 265 16.14 -7.12 -10.08
CA ARG A 265 17.07 -6.28 -10.84
C ARG A 265 16.85 -6.51 -12.32
N HIS A 266 16.58 -5.43 -13.03
CA HIS A 266 16.31 -5.50 -14.46
C HIS A 266 17.24 -4.58 -15.23
N ALA A 267 18.04 -5.15 -16.12
CA ALA A 267 18.98 -4.41 -16.96
C ALA A 267 18.39 -3.93 -18.29
N VAL A 268 17.31 -4.58 -18.75
CA VAL A 268 16.65 -4.29 -20.03
C VAL A 268 15.14 -4.39 -19.88
N ASN A 269 14.41 -3.71 -20.77
CA ASN A 269 12.97 -3.89 -20.92
C ASN A 269 12.68 -5.31 -21.44
N SER A 270 11.66 -5.97 -20.90
CA SER A 270 11.33 -7.34 -21.29
C SER A 270 10.82 -7.42 -22.73
N GLU A 271 10.72 -8.62 -23.27
CA GLU A 271 10.05 -8.84 -24.56
C GLU A 271 8.59 -8.36 -24.53
N ARG A 272 8.12 -7.87 -25.68
CA ARG A 272 6.72 -7.44 -25.85
C ARG A 272 5.77 -8.64 -25.67
N SER A 273 4.55 -8.36 -25.23
CA SER A 273 3.50 -9.37 -25.10
C SER A 273 2.17 -8.85 -25.63
N ALA A 274 1.16 -9.73 -25.71
CA ALA A 274 -0.19 -9.32 -26.09
C ALA A 274 -0.74 -8.25 -25.14
N LEU A 275 -1.50 -7.30 -25.70
CA LEU A 275 -2.19 -6.30 -24.88
C LEU A 275 -3.30 -6.97 -24.07
N ARG A 276 -3.45 -6.58 -22.80
CA ARG A 276 -4.54 -6.99 -21.91
C ARG A 276 -5.75 -6.06 -22.06
N ALA A 277 -6.95 -6.56 -21.79
CA ALA A 277 -8.21 -5.80 -21.84
C ALA A 277 -8.36 -4.83 -20.64
N VAL A 278 -7.53 -3.79 -20.60
CA VAL A 278 -7.40 -2.85 -19.48
C VAL A 278 -7.31 -1.37 -19.91
N TYR A 279 -7.38 -1.08 -21.22
CA TYR A 279 -7.07 0.26 -21.75
C TYR A 279 -8.31 1.15 -21.89
N GLU A 280 -9.50 0.56 -22.11
CA GLU A 280 -10.75 1.32 -22.25
C GLU A 280 -11.06 2.19 -21.03
N GLN A 281 -10.85 1.68 -19.83
CA GLN A 281 -11.08 2.44 -18.59
C GLN A 281 -10.28 3.74 -18.57
N ILE A 282 -8.98 3.60 -18.81
CA ILE A 282 -8.01 4.68 -18.73
C ILE A 282 -8.23 5.68 -19.85
N TYR A 283 -8.39 5.20 -21.09
CA TYR A 283 -8.71 6.05 -22.23
C TYR A 283 -9.97 6.90 -21.98
N ASN A 284 -11.06 6.26 -21.53
CA ASN A 284 -12.31 6.97 -21.29
C ASN A 284 -12.23 7.92 -20.09
N HIS A 285 -11.44 7.60 -19.06
CA HIS A 285 -11.20 8.53 -17.97
C HIS A 285 -10.44 9.78 -18.46
N TYR A 286 -9.26 9.62 -19.05
CA TYR A 286 -8.43 10.77 -19.39
C TYR A 286 -8.99 11.55 -20.58
N SER A 287 -9.25 10.88 -21.71
CA SER A 287 -9.63 11.59 -22.93
C SER A 287 -11.11 11.99 -22.95
N ARG A 288 -12.02 11.11 -22.53
CA ARG A 288 -13.47 11.39 -22.63
C ARG A 288 -14.05 12.10 -21.41
N ARG A 289 -13.61 11.74 -20.19
CA ARG A 289 -14.10 12.36 -18.94
C ARG A 289 -13.31 13.64 -18.59
N ARG A 290 -12.00 13.70 -18.86
CA ARG A 290 -11.14 14.85 -18.49
C ARG A 290 -10.61 15.69 -19.64
N GLY A 291 -10.77 15.26 -20.90
CA GLY A 291 -10.23 15.98 -22.06
C GLY A 291 -8.69 15.98 -22.15
N ILE A 292 -8.03 15.03 -21.47
CA ILE A 292 -6.57 14.86 -21.48
C ILE A 292 -6.22 13.84 -22.57
N ALA A 293 -5.33 14.23 -23.50
CA ALA A 293 -4.91 13.37 -24.59
C ALA A 293 -4.19 12.11 -24.09
N ALA A 294 -4.60 10.95 -24.59
CA ALA A 294 -4.01 9.64 -24.28
C ALA A 294 -3.82 8.83 -25.59
N PRO A 295 -2.98 9.31 -26.53
CA PRO A 295 -2.98 8.81 -27.90
C PRO A 295 -2.53 7.34 -28.04
N TRP A 296 -1.60 6.84 -27.22
CA TRP A 296 -1.20 5.44 -27.29
C TRP A 296 -2.19 4.52 -26.57
N THR A 297 -2.73 4.98 -25.45
CA THR A 297 -3.80 4.30 -24.71
C THR A 297 -5.06 4.19 -25.57
N GLU A 298 -5.41 5.24 -26.32
CA GLU A 298 -6.51 5.25 -27.30
C GLU A 298 -6.30 4.17 -28.36
N LYS A 299 -5.13 4.15 -29.02
CA LYS A 299 -4.78 3.12 -30.02
C LYS A 299 -4.84 1.71 -29.45
N ALA A 300 -4.41 1.52 -28.20
CA ALA A 300 -4.48 0.22 -27.53
C ALA A 300 -5.94 -0.21 -27.27
N ALA A 301 -6.77 0.71 -26.75
CA ALA A 301 -8.19 0.48 -26.55
C ALA A 301 -8.90 0.17 -27.89
N GLU A 302 -8.63 0.94 -28.95
CA GLU A 302 -9.19 0.72 -30.29
C GLU A 302 -8.79 -0.64 -30.87
N LYS A 303 -7.53 -1.06 -30.71
CA LYS A 303 -7.04 -2.36 -31.17
C LYS A 303 -7.72 -3.54 -30.45
N LEU A 304 -8.12 -3.34 -29.19
CA LEU A 304 -8.74 -4.39 -28.37
C LEU A 304 -10.26 -4.43 -28.48
N ARG A 305 -10.90 -3.39 -29.02
CA ARG A 305 -12.37 -3.28 -29.06
C ARG A 305 -13.03 -4.40 -29.89
N PRO A 306 -14.15 -4.97 -29.40
CA PRO A 306 -14.70 -4.83 -28.05
C PRO A 306 -13.83 -5.59 -27.03
N GLU A 307 -13.43 -4.91 -25.94
CA GLU A 307 -12.69 -5.55 -24.84
C GLU A 307 -13.54 -6.64 -24.16
N GLY A 308 -12.93 -7.81 -23.93
CA GLY A 308 -13.56 -8.97 -23.32
C GLY A 308 -13.14 -9.23 -21.87
N ALA A 309 -13.27 -10.48 -21.43
CA ALA A 309 -12.89 -10.92 -20.10
C ALA A 309 -11.41 -10.60 -19.80
N PRO A 310 -11.06 -10.31 -18.53
CA PRO A 310 -9.66 -10.17 -18.13
C PRO A 310 -8.95 -11.53 -18.18
N PHE A 311 -7.62 -11.52 -18.08
CA PHE A 311 -6.89 -12.75 -17.77
C PHE A 311 -7.26 -13.20 -16.35
N GLN A 312 -7.73 -14.44 -16.19
CA GLN A 312 -8.16 -15.00 -14.89
C GLN A 312 -9.11 -14.06 -14.11
N ALA A 313 -8.77 -13.68 -12.88
CA ALA A 313 -9.52 -12.75 -12.04
C ALA A 313 -8.82 -11.38 -11.90
N ASP A 314 -7.84 -11.10 -12.76
CA ASP A 314 -6.84 -10.04 -12.56
C ASP A 314 -7.42 -8.62 -12.46
N ALA A 315 -8.42 -8.27 -13.27
CA ALA A 315 -9.03 -6.94 -13.33
C ALA A 315 -10.54 -7.04 -13.59
N THR A 316 -11.26 -5.92 -13.71
CA THR A 316 -12.70 -5.97 -14.05
C THR A 316 -12.95 -6.61 -15.42
N GLY A 317 -12.15 -6.25 -16.43
CA GLY A 317 -12.34 -6.57 -17.85
C GLY A 317 -13.56 -5.89 -18.45
N TYR A 318 -13.90 -6.26 -19.70
CA TYR A 318 -15.06 -5.77 -20.45
C TYR A 318 -15.16 -4.26 -20.59
N GLY A 319 -14.03 -3.57 -20.74
CA GLY A 319 -13.98 -2.12 -20.63
C GLY A 319 -14.80 -1.37 -21.68
N THR A 320 -14.97 -1.93 -22.89
CA THR A 320 -15.86 -1.36 -23.91
C THR A 320 -17.32 -1.27 -23.44
N LEU A 321 -17.78 -2.23 -22.64
CA LEU A 321 -19.11 -2.18 -22.03
C LEU A 321 -19.14 -1.21 -20.83
N LEU A 322 -18.16 -1.32 -19.94
CA LEU A 322 -18.20 -0.69 -18.62
C LEU A 322 -17.80 0.79 -18.63
N TYR A 323 -16.89 1.20 -19.51
CA TYR A 323 -16.22 2.50 -19.41
C TYR A 323 -16.44 3.42 -20.60
N THR A 324 -16.82 2.88 -21.76
CA THR A 324 -17.16 3.69 -22.94
C THR A 324 -18.19 4.76 -22.57
N ARG A 325 -17.86 6.00 -22.87
CA ARG A 325 -18.71 7.16 -22.59
C ARG A 325 -18.61 8.19 -23.70
N PRO A 326 -19.68 8.98 -23.93
CA PRO A 326 -19.58 10.16 -24.77
C PRO A 326 -18.59 11.15 -24.16
N GLU A 327 -18.06 12.03 -25.00
CA GLU A 327 -17.23 13.15 -24.57
C GLU A 327 -18.05 14.10 -23.66
N ARG A 328 -17.51 14.46 -22.50
CA ARG A 328 -18.20 15.34 -21.54
C ARG A 328 -17.22 16.24 -20.79
N SER A 329 -17.69 17.43 -20.43
CA SER A 329 -17.03 18.33 -19.47
C SER A 329 -16.97 17.70 -18.07
N ALA A 330 -15.84 17.89 -17.37
CA ALA A 330 -15.37 17.15 -16.19
C ALA A 330 -16.31 17.10 -14.96
N SER A 331 -17.43 17.82 -14.93
CA SER A 331 -18.19 18.09 -13.71
C SER A 331 -19.35 17.13 -13.39
N ALA A 332 -19.54 16.05 -14.15
CA ALA A 332 -20.82 15.36 -14.19
C ALA A 332 -21.01 14.12 -13.31
N ASP A 333 -19.93 13.53 -12.81
CA ASP A 333 -19.95 12.23 -12.11
C ASP A 333 -19.43 12.33 -10.65
N ALA A 334 -19.28 13.53 -10.10
CA ALA A 334 -18.75 13.70 -8.74
C ALA A 334 -19.76 13.19 -7.70
N SER A 335 -19.27 12.43 -6.71
CA SER A 335 -20.08 11.98 -5.57
C SER A 335 -20.78 13.18 -4.93
N PRO A 336 -22.09 13.09 -4.63
CA PRO A 336 -22.77 14.15 -3.93
C PRO A 336 -22.23 14.29 -2.52
N THR A 337 -21.45 13.36 -1.96
CA THR A 337 -20.78 13.41 -0.64
C THR A 337 -19.34 12.94 -0.78
N PRO A 338 -18.44 13.80 -1.30
CA PRO A 338 -17.06 13.40 -1.51
C PRO A 338 -16.35 13.17 -0.17
N LEU A 339 -15.54 12.12 -0.12
CA LEU A 339 -14.56 11.93 0.95
C LEU A 339 -13.40 12.94 0.80
N THR A 340 -12.58 13.07 1.84
CA THR A 340 -11.39 13.95 1.87
C THR A 340 -10.23 13.21 2.54
N VAL A 341 -9.10 13.07 1.86
CA VAL A 341 -7.94 12.38 2.44
C VAL A 341 -6.79 13.37 2.54
N LEU A 342 -6.08 13.32 3.66
CA LEU A 342 -4.94 14.15 3.99
C LEU A 342 -3.82 13.26 4.51
N TYR A 343 -2.59 13.54 4.10
CA TYR A 343 -1.38 12.99 4.68
C TYR A 343 -0.50 14.12 5.22
N ALA A 344 0.24 13.86 6.30
CA ALA A 344 1.16 14.80 6.91
C ALA A 344 2.53 14.13 7.12
N GLN A 345 3.60 14.85 6.76
CA GLN A 345 4.96 14.44 7.04
C GLN A 345 5.80 15.62 7.52
N GLY A 346 6.36 15.45 8.71
CA GLY A 346 7.26 16.40 9.33
C GLY A 346 8.67 16.36 8.77
N ASN A 347 9.32 17.52 8.65
CA ASN A 347 10.77 17.63 8.46
C ASN A 347 11.31 18.88 9.20
N ALA A 348 12.58 19.21 9.00
CA ALA A 348 13.21 20.37 9.65
C ALA A 348 12.61 21.72 9.20
N ASP A 349 12.14 21.82 7.96
CA ASP A 349 11.63 23.05 7.35
C ASP A 349 10.16 23.31 7.69
N GLY A 350 9.39 22.28 8.00
CA GLY A 350 7.96 22.40 8.31
C GLY A 350 7.24 21.06 8.33
N ILE A 351 5.91 21.11 8.24
CA ILE A 351 5.07 19.93 8.05
C ILE A 351 4.50 19.97 6.63
N MET A 352 4.90 19.02 5.80
CA MET A 352 4.37 18.84 4.46
C MET A 352 3.01 18.15 4.56
N LEU A 353 2.02 18.72 3.90
CA LEU A 353 0.65 18.22 3.84
C LEU A 353 0.33 17.87 2.40
N ASP A 354 -0.17 16.65 2.18
CA ASP A 354 -0.62 16.16 0.89
C ASP A 354 -2.13 15.93 0.95
N VAL A 355 -2.87 16.84 0.35
CA VAL A 355 -4.32 16.83 0.23
C VAL A 355 -4.69 16.15 -1.07
N VAL A 356 -5.41 15.03 -0.99
CA VAL A 356 -5.93 14.37 -2.19
C VAL A 356 -6.99 15.28 -2.83
N PRO A 357 -6.80 15.74 -4.09
CA PRO A 357 -7.75 16.64 -4.73
C PRO A 357 -9.12 15.99 -4.91
N LEU A 358 -10.17 16.81 -4.96
CA LEU A 358 -11.52 16.34 -5.23
C LEU A 358 -11.70 16.12 -6.73
N ALA A 359 -12.43 15.07 -7.11
CA ALA A 359 -12.82 14.79 -8.49
C ALA A 359 -13.62 15.93 -9.14
N SER A 360 -14.30 16.75 -8.33
CA SER A 360 -15.04 17.94 -8.79
C SER A 360 -14.12 19.13 -9.11
N GLY A 361 -12.85 19.09 -8.71
CA GLY A 361 -11.95 20.25 -8.74
C GLY A 361 -12.29 21.34 -7.72
N ALA A 362 -13.24 21.09 -6.81
CA ALA A 362 -13.63 22.07 -5.80
C ALA A 362 -12.48 22.31 -4.81
N ALA A 363 -12.34 23.57 -4.41
CA ALA A 363 -11.35 23.97 -3.42
C ALA A 363 -11.76 23.55 -2.01
N VAL A 364 -10.77 23.33 -1.15
CA VAL A 364 -10.96 22.90 0.24
C VAL A 364 -10.42 23.94 1.22
N VAL A 365 -10.79 23.78 2.50
CA VAL A 365 -10.19 24.51 3.62
C VAL A 365 -9.29 23.55 4.38
N LEU A 366 -8.03 23.94 4.54
CA LEU A 366 -7.08 23.24 5.39
C LEU A 366 -7.10 23.89 6.76
N GLU A 367 -7.39 23.10 7.79
CA GLU A 367 -7.46 23.54 9.17
C GLU A 367 -6.34 22.90 10.00
N ARG A 368 -5.87 23.63 11.00
CA ARG A 368 -4.85 23.19 11.95
C ARG A 368 -5.33 23.42 13.37
N ALA A 369 -5.00 22.49 14.27
CA ALA A 369 -5.15 22.63 15.71
C ALA A 369 -3.85 22.21 16.41
N ASP A 370 -3.64 22.66 17.64
CA ASP A 370 -2.68 22.00 18.53
C ASP A 370 -3.17 20.56 18.77
N ALA A 371 -2.31 19.56 18.68
CA ALA A 371 -2.76 18.16 18.80
C ALA A 371 -3.38 17.83 20.17
N ALA A 372 -3.06 18.60 21.22
CA ALA A 372 -3.63 18.46 22.55
C ALA A 372 -4.96 19.24 22.74
N GLN A 373 -5.43 20.00 21.73
CA GLN A 373 -6.60 20.86 21.84
C GLN A 373 -7.55 20.70 20.65
N ASP A 374 -8.86 20.56 20.90
CA ASP A 374 -9.87 20.53 19.84
C ASP A 374 -10.28 21.95 19.40
N ARG A 375 -9.30 22.78 19.05
CA ARG A 375 -9.50 24.16 18.59
C ARG A 375 -8.90 24.36 17.20
N TRP A 376 -9.73 24.12 16.20
CA TRP A 376 -9.37 24.24 14.79
C TRP A 376 -9.40 25.69 14.30
N ALA A 377 -8.35 26.08 13.58
CA ALA A 377 -8.28 27.35 12.87
C ALA A 377 -7.92 27.12 11.40
N PRO A 378 -8.45 27.92 10.46
CA PRO A 378 -8.08 27.84 9.06
C PRO A 378 -6.60 28.19 8.90
N LEU A 379 -5.85 27.31 8.26
CA LEU A 379 -4.45 27.51 7.87
C LEU A 379 -4.36 27.99 6.41
N ALA A 380 -5.19 27.42 5.53
CA ALA A 380 -5.34 27.85 4.15
C ALA A 380 -6.80 27.70 3.70
N THR A 381 -7.30 28.66 2.93
CA THR A 381 -8.65 28.62 2.34
C THR A 381 -8.55 28.66 0.82
N GLY A 382 -9.48 28.00 0.13
CA GLY A 382 -9.45 27.95 -1.33
C GLY A 382 -8.31 27.08 -1.89
N LEU A 383 -7.85 26.09 -1.12
CA LEU A 383 -6.75 25.22 -1.54
C LEU A 383 -7.23 24.27 -2.64
N THR A 384 -6.64 24.38 -3.82
CA THR A 384 -6.79 23.41 -4.93
C THR A 384 -5.51 22.63 -5.19
N ALA A 385 -4.37 23.15 -4.69
CA ALA A 385 -3.09 22.47 -4.79
C ALA A 385 -3.08 21.21 -3.92
N ARG A 386 -2.43 20.17 -4.45
CA ARG A 386 -2.24 18.91 -3.73
C ARG A 386 -1.37 19.08 -2.49
N THR A 387 -0.28 19.84 -2.58
CA THR A 387 0.67 19.97 -1.48
C THR A 387 0.63 21.34 -0.81
N TYR A 388 0.85 21.36 0.50
CA TYR A 388 1.00 22.58 1.31
C TYR A 388 2.09 22.37 2.37
N LEU A 389 3.05 23.30 2.48
CA LEU A 389 4.10 23.23 3.49
C LEU A 389 3.83 24.23 4.62
N ASP A 390 3.44 23.73 5.79
CA ASP A 390 3.30 24.55 6.98
C ASP A 390 4.68 24.83 7.61
N ARG A 391 5.24 25.99 7.27
CA ARG A 391 6.49 26.51 7.87
C ARG A 391 6.26 27.21 9.20
N THR A 392 5.00 27.46 9.58
CA THR A 392 4.64 28.20 10.79
C THR A 392 4.50 27.30 12.02
N ALA A 393 4.47 25.97 11.81
CA ALA A 393 4.54 25.00 12.90
C ALA A 393 5.82 25.19 13.72
N GLU A 394 5.66 25.21 15.05
CA GLU A 394 6.78 25.28 15.99
C GLU A 394 7.54 23.94 16.00
N PRO A 395 8.88 23.94 15.91
CA PRO A 395 9.68 22.72 16.05
C PRO A 395 9.39 22.00 17.37
N GLY A 396 9.28 20.67 17.33
CA GLY A 396 9.05 19.83 18.51
C GLY A 396 7.62 19.83 19.05
N ARG A 397 6.68 20.56 18.40
CA ARG A 397 5.26 20.60 18.77
C ARG A 397 4.42 19.79 17.80
N LEU A 398 3.45 19.03 18.33
CA LEU A 398 2.48 18.27 17.55
C LEU A 398 1.32 19.16 17.11
N TYR A 399 0.98 19.06 15.83
CA TYR A 399 -0.19 19.70 15.26
C TYR A 399 -1.08 18.66 14.58
N SER A 400 -2.39 18.83 14.77
CA SER A 400 -3.41 18.08 14.03
C SER A 400 -3.88 18.89 12.84
N TYR A 401 -4.08 18.23 11.71
CA TYR A 401 -4.56 18.82 10.47
C TYR A 401 -5.78 18.07 9.95
N ARG A 402 -6.71 18.80 9.36
CA ARG A 402 -7.85 18.21 8.66
C ARG A 402 -8.26 19.09 7.49
N VAL A 403 -8.99 18.48 6.57
CA VAL A 403 -9.54 19.16 5.40
C VAL A 403 -11.06 19.18 5.50
N THR A 404 -11.64 20.37 5.31
CA THR A 404 -13.10 20.58 5.28
C THR A 404 -13.52 21.17 3.95
N LEU A 405 -14.81 21.03 3.63
CA LEU A 405 -15.41 21.63 2.44
C LEU A 405 -16.14 22.91 2.85
N PRO A 406 -15.99 24.05 2.14
CA PRO A 406 -16.65 25.30 2.51
C PRO A 406 -18.16 25.19 2.68
N SER A 407 -18.81 24.31 1.91
CA SER A 407 -20.26 24.12 1.91
C SER A 407 -20.75 23.04 2.88
N ARG A 408 -19.87 22.36 3.65
CA ARG A 408 -20.23 21.20 4.50
C ARG A 408 -19.38 21.04 5.75
N HIS A 409 -19.99 20.47 6.78
CA HIS A 409 -19.32 20.14 8.05
C HIS A 409 -18.54 18.81 8.04
N SER A 410 -18.48 18.05 6.95
CA SER A 410 -17.71 16.80 6.90
C SER A 410 -16.22 17.09 6.73
N ALA A 411 -15.42 16.70 7.72
CA ALA A 411 -13.97 16.81 7.69
C ALA A 411 -13.31 15.49 7.27
N SER A 412 -12.06 15.55 6.83
CA SER A 412 -11.20 14.37 6.76
C SER A 412 -10.99 13.80 8.17
N LEU A 413 -10.53 12.55 8.26
CA LEU A 413 -9.88 12.12 9.49
C LEU A 413 -8.69 13.05 9.77
N PRO A 414 -8.45 13.45 11.03
CA PRO A 414 -7.32 14.28 11.35
C PRO A 414 -6.02 13.47 11.20
N VAL A 415 -5.00 14.11 10.65
CA VAL A 415 -3.63 13.58 10.67
C VAL A 415 -2.75 14.47 11.53
N VAL A 416 -1.72 13.85 12.11
CA VAL A 416 -0.82 14.53 13.05
C VAL A 416 0.57 14.59 12.45
N GLY A 417 1.25 15.72 12.66
CA GLY A 417 2.63 15.90 12.25
C GLY A 417 3.38 16.82 13.21
N MET A 418 4.70 16.65 13.22
CA MET A 418 5.62 17.49 13.97
C MET A 418 6.67 18.08 13.04
N ARG A 419 6.98 19.37 13.19
CA ARG A 419 8.17 19.94 12.57
C ARG A 419 9.39 19.50 13.38
N GLY A 420 10.37 18.88 12.72
CA GLY A 420 11.53 18.27 13.37
C GLY A 420 11.17 16.99 14.11
N LEU A 421 11.80 16.78 15.27
CA LEU A 421 11.63 15.60 16.13
C LEU A 421 11.20 16.04 17.54
N PRO A 422 10.65 15.11 18.36
CA PRO A 422 10.33 15.38 19.75
C PRO A 422 11.53 15.93 20.52
N ALA A 423 11.27 16.74 21.55
CA ALA A 423 12.33 17.36 22.34
C ALA A 423 13.35 16.32 22.84
N GLY A 424 14.64 16.66 22.70
CA GLY A 424 15.76 15.79 23.07
C GLY A 424 16.14 14.74 22.04
N TRP A 425 15.30 14.48 21.03
CA TRP A 425 15.62 13.56 19.93
C TRP A 425 16.29 14.31 18.77
N HIS A 426 17.37 13.72 18.24
CA HIS A 426 18.16 14.31 17.16
C HIS A 426 18.53 13.26 16.11
N ALA A 427 18.45 13.64 14.84
CA ALA A 427 18.89 12.77 13.75
C ALA A 427 20.42 12.81 13.61
N ARG A 428 21.02 11.66 13.33
CA ARG A 428 22.45 11.49 13.06
C ARG A 428 22.62 10.62 11.81
N ASN A 429 23.40 11.14 10.86
CA ASN A 429 23.76 10.47 9.62
C ASN A 429 25.27 10.23 9.62
N ASP A 430 25.69 9.00 9.95
CA ASP A 430 27.11 8.63 10.06
C ASP A 430 27.80 8.50 8.70
N GLY A 431 27.03 8.57 7.61
CA GLY A 431 27.50 8.69 6.24
C GLY A 431 26.86 9.86 5.52
N ARG A 432 27.11 9.97 4.22
CA ARG A 432 26.31 10.82 3.34
C ARG A 432 25.16 10.01 2.75
N LEU A 433 24.38 9.35 3.62
CA LEU A 433 23.22 8.55 3.23
C LEU A 433 22.07 9.45 2.80
N ASN A 434 21.26 8.98 1.86
CA ASN A 434 19.96 9.58 1.58
C ASN A 434 18.99 9.17 2.69
N ALA A 435 18.79 10.05 3.67
CA ALA A 435 18.02 9.73 4.86
C ALA A 435 17.19 10.89 5.41
N SER A 436 16.09 10.54 6.07
CA SER A 436 15.20 11.47 6.76
C SER A 436 14.53 10.79 7.96
N ALA A 437 14.14 11.59 8.94
CA ALA A 437 13.32 11.14 10.07
C ALA A 437 12.14 12.09 10.29
N SER A 438 11.01 11.53 10.72
CA SER A 438 9.82 12.28 11.13
C SER A 438 9.12 11.61 12.31
N PHE A 439 8.25 12.37 12.99
CA PHE A 439 7.39 11.86 14.04
C PHE A 439 5.95 12.32 13.79
N ASP A 440 5.00 11.37 13.80
CA ASP A 440 3.58 11.60 13.50
C ASP A 440 2.70 11.65 14.76
N GLY A 441 3.31 11.68 15.95
CA GLY A 441 2.59 11.64 17.24
C GLY A 441 2.49 10.25 17.85
N THR A 442 2.63 9.19 17.06
CA THR A 442 2.56 7.80 17.54
C THR A 442 3.80 6.98 17.19
N ALA A 443 4.46 7.30 16.09
CA ALA A 443 5.61 6.57 15.59
C ALA A 443 6.73 7.50 15.14
N PHE A 444 7.97 7.06 15.38
CA PHE A 444 9.13 7.55 14.67
C PHE A 444 9.25 6.82 13.34
N ILE A 445 9.42 7.59 12.26
CA ILE A 445 9.55 7.09 10.90
C ILE A 445 10.96 7.42 10.42
N LEU A 446 11.75 6.40 10.12
CA LEU A 446 13.09 6.54 9.57
C LEU A 446 13.07 6.07 8.12
N THR A 447 13.62 6.89 7.23
CA THR A 447 13.87 6.53 5.83
C THR A 447 15.35 6.63 5.58
N ALA A 448 15.99 5.56 5.12
CA ALA A 448 17.43 5.56 4.84
C ALA A 448 17.85 4.51 3.81
N ASP A 449 18.85 4.82 2.99
CA ASP A 449 19.58 3.86 2.16
C ASP A 449 20.85 3.33 2.87
N GLY A 450 21.64 2.48 2.19
CA GLY A 450 22.99 2.09 2.63
C GLY A 450 23.22 0.58 2.64
N ALA A 451 24.39 0.13 2.15
CA ALA A 451 24.63 -1.24 1.73
C ALA A 451 25.38 -2.15 2.73
N LEU A 452 25.78 -1.64 3.91
CA LEU A 452 26.72 -2.36 4.77
C LEU A 452 26.12 -2.74 6.13
N PRO A 453 26.27 -4.00 6.55
CA PRO A 453 25.92 -4.41 7.91
C PRO A 453 26.89 -3.79 8.94
N PRO A 454 26.49 -3.71 10.22
CA PRO A 454 27.26 -3.00 11.23
C PRO A 454 28.67 -3.57 11.52
N ASP A 455 28.85 -4.88 11.34
CA ASP A 455 30.13 -5.60 11.47
C ASP A 455 31.19 -5.13 10.46
N LYS A 456 30.76 -4.58 9.33
CA LYS A 456 31.64 -4.03 8.28
C LYS A 456 31.86 -2.53 8.37
N GLY A 457 31.40 -1.88 9.45
CA GLY A 457 31.55 -0.44 9.63
C GLY A 457 30.72 0.39 8.66
N GLY A 458 29.55 -0.14 8.26
CA GLY A 458 28.60 0.59 7.44
C GLY A 458 28.13 1.89 8.08
N ALA A 459 27.89 2.91 7.26
CA ALA A 459 27.17 4.09 7.70
C ALA A 459 25.73 3.69 8.07
N ILE A 460 25.24 4.20 9.20
CA ILE A 460 23.84 4.06 9.59
C ILE A 460 23.21 5.43 9.77
N PHE A 461 21.90 5.50 9.57
CA PHE A 461 21.09 6.64 9.94
C PHE A 461 20.32 6.31 11.23
N SER A 462 20.35 7.23 12.18
CA SER A 462 19.75 7.03 13.49
C SER A 462 19.07 8.29 14.00
N ILE A 463 18.13 8.11 14.91
CA ILE A 463 17.62 9.16 15.79
C ILE A 463 18.01 8.81 17.22
N GLU A 464 18.53 9.79 17.95
CA GLU A 464 19.14 9.57 19.26
C GLU A 464 18.62 10.56 20.29
N HIS A 465 18.58 10.11 21.55
CA HIS A 465 18.28 10.92 22.72
C HIS A 465 19.38 10.73 23.77
N PRO A 466 19.80 11.78 24.50
CA PRO A 466 20.67 11.64 25.67
C PRO A 466 20.11 10.63 26.68
N ALA A 467 20.91 9.65 27.08
CA ALA A 467 20.47 8.59 27.99
C ALA A 467 20.82 8.95 29.44
N PRO A 468 19.84 8.98 30.37
CA PRO A 468 20.15 9.08 31.79
C PRO A 468 20.89 7.83 32.30
N PRO A 469 21.60 7.90 33.44
CA PRO A 469 22.18 6.71 34.05
C PRO A 469 21.10 5.65 34.35
N GLY A 470 21.34 4.39 33.97
CA GLY A 470 20.36 3.31 34.16
C GLY A 470 19.24 3.26 33.11
N ALA A 471 19.29 4.11 32.09
CA ALA A 471 18.26 4.21 31.07
C ALA A 471 17.88 2.88 30.43
N THR A 472 16.58 2.70 30.21
CA THR A 472 15.98 1.66 29.40
C THR A 472 15.26 2.29 28.21
N LEU A 473 15.69 1.96 26.99
CA LEU A 473 14.99 2.29 25.75
C LEU A 473 14.21 1.06 25.29
N THR A 474 12.92 1.21 25.04
CA THR A 474 12.05 0.21 24.40
C THR A 474 11.40 0.79 23.16
N ALA A 475 11.26 -0.01 22.09
CA ALA A 475 10.53 0.37 20.88
C ALA A 475 9.83 -0.84 20.26
N LYS A 476 8.64 -0.62 19.69
CA LYS A 476 7.90 -1.61 18.90
C LYS A 476 8.14 -1.39 17.42
N LEU A 477 8.57 -2.43 16.73
CA LEU A 477 8.74 -2.43 15.28
C LEU A 477 7.42 -2.70 14.57
N ASN A 478 7.03 -1.82 13.64
CA ASN A 478 5.97 -2.11 12.69
C ASN A 478 6.48 -3.09 11.60
N PRO A 479 5.74 -4.15 11.26
CA PRO A 479 6.20 -5.17 10.29
C PRO A 479 6.29 -4.67 8.84
N LEU A 480 5.73 -3.50 8.52
CA LEU A 480 5.69 -2.95 7.17
C LEU A 480 7.06 -2.40 6.73
N VAL A 481 7.88 -3.28 6.15
CA VAL A 481 9.22 -2.95 5.65
C VAL A 481 9.41 -3.52 4.24
N ALA A 482 9.94 -2.72 3.32
CA ALA A 482 10.08 -3.13 1.92
C ALA A 482 11.38 -3.90 1.65
N SER A 483 12.52 -3.37 2.11
CA SER A 483 13.82 -3.96 1.78
C SER A 483 14.01 -5.35 2.39
N GLY A 484 14.34 -6.32 1.54
CA GLY A 484 14.75 -7.67 1.94
C GLY A 484 16.19 -7.74 2.49
N PHE A 485 16.89 -6.60 2.56
CA PHE A 485 18.26 -6.47 3.08
C PHE A 485 18.34 -5.50 4.26
N VAL A 486 17.18 -5.10 4.80
CA VAL A 486 17.09 -4.10 5.86
C VAL A 486 17.93 -4.48 7.08
N GLY A 487 18.61 -3.48 7.65
CA GLY A 487 19.13 -3.56 9.00
C GLY A 487 18.51 -2.46 9.84
N LEU A 488 17.93 -2.83 10.98
CA LEU A 488 17.22 -1.89 11.84
C LEU A 488 17.35 -2.29 13.31
N GLY A 489 17.04 -1.36 14.22
CA GLY A 489 16.86 -1.69 15.63
C GLY A 489 17.26 -0.55 16.55
N LEU A 490 17.92 -0.88 17.67
CA LEU A 490 18.31 0.07 18.71
C LEU A 490 19.81 0.28 18.73
N VAL A 491 20.22 1.50 19.05
CA VAL A 491 21.63 1.91 19.16
C VAL A 491 21.90 2.54 20.52
N LEU A 492 23.02 2.19 21.15
CA LEU A 492 23.61 2.90 22.28
C LEU A 492 25.01 3.37 21.89
N ARG A 493 25.33 4.64 22.16
CA ARG A 493 26.66 5.20 21.90
C ARG A 493 27.21 5.87 23.13
N GLY A 494 28.51 5.71 23.34
CA GLY A 494 29.27 6.45 24.33
C GLY A 494 29.82 7.77 23.79
N ALA A 495 30.56 8.49 24.63
CA ALA A 495 31.17 9.78 24.27
C ALA A 495 32.22 9.67 23.14
N SER A 496 32.76 8.47 22.89
CA SER A 496 33.67 8.20 21.77
C SER A 496 32.93 7.52 20.62
N PRO A 497 33.17 7.91 19.35
CA PRO A 497 32.66 7.20 18.16
C PRO A 497 33.06 5.72 18.11
N ALA A 498 34.07 5.33 18.89
CA ALA A 498 34.60 3.98 18.98
C ALA A 498 33.87 3.09 20.02
N ALA A 499 32.87 3.61 20.73
CA ALA A 499 32.13 2.89 21.76
C ALA A 499 30.63 2.84 21.43
N GLU A 500 30.17 1.69 20.93
CA GLU A 500 28.84 1.54 20.34
C GLU A 500 28.28 0.14 20.59
N ILE A 501 26.98 0.05 20.88
CA ILE A 501 26.23 -1.21 20.96
C ILE A 501 25.02 -1.11 20.03
N LEU A 502 24.78 -2.16 19.25
CA LEU A 502 23.61 -2.27 18.38
C LEU A 502 22.82 -3.54 18.68
N LEU A 503 21.53 -3.38 19.02
CA LEU A 503 20.56 -4.46 18.87
C LEU A 503 20.04 -4.40 17.42
N HIS A 504 20.48 -5.36 16.61
CA HIS A 504 20.27 -5.43 15.17
C HIS A 504 19.26 -6.51 14.80
N ILE A 505 18.18 -6.12 14.13
CA ILE A 505 17.20 -7.00 13.53
C ILE A 505 17.41 -6.98 12.02
N SER A 506 17.58 -8.16 11.43
CA SER A 506 17.78 -8.27 9.98
C SER A 506 17.39 -9.66 9.45
N PRO A 507 17.06 -9.75 8.15
CA PRO A 507 17.06 -11.01 7.43
C PRO A 507 18.50 -11.53 7.29
N LYS A 508 18.65 -12.85 7.32
CA LYS A 508 19.91 -13.55 7.03
C LYS A 508 20.12 -13.58 5.52
N ALA A 509 21.37 -13.34 5.11
CA ALA A 509 21.77 -13.48 3.72
C ALA A 509 21.60 -14.93 3.21
N GLY A 510 21.24 -15.08 1.92
CA GLY A 510 21.31 -16.36 1.20
C GLY A 510 20.00 -16.89 0.60
N MET A 511 18.83 -16.50 1.13
CA MET A 511 17.52 -16.86 0.57
C MET A 511 16.60 -15.63 0.48
N PRO A 512 16.67 -14.85 -0.61
CA PRO A 512 15.96 -13.57 -0.68
C PRO A 512 14.44 -13.68 -0.59
N GLU A 513 13.83 -14.79 -1.03
CA GLU A 513 12.37 -14.92 -1.00
C GLU A 513 11.80 -15.30 0.36
N HIS A 514 12.52 -16.12 1.13
CA HIS A 514 12.11 -16.59 2.46
C HIS A 514 13.29 -16.57 3.44
N PRO A 515 13.89 -15.40 3.71
CA PRO A 515 15.05 -15.33 4.57
C PRO A 515 14.65 -15.70 6.00
N ALA A 516 15.50 -16.45 6.69
CA ALA A 516 15.43 -16.52 8.15
C ALA A 516 15.80 -15.15 8.72
N TRP A 517 15.22 -14.75 9.85
CA TRP A 517 15.54 -13.49 10.51
C TRP A 517 16.26 -13.73 11.84
N SER A 518 16.97 -12.72 12.33
CA SER A 518 17.63 -12.79 13.62
C SER A 518 17.67 -11.46 14.34
N ALA A 519 17.71 -11.53 15.67
CA ALA A 519 18.13 -10.46 16.54
C ALA A 519 19.58 -10.71 16.96
N SER A 520 20.45 -9.72 16.77
CA SER A 520 21.88 -9.82 17.05
C SER A 520 22.33 -8.62 17.89
N LEU A 521 23.15 -8.85 18.91
CA LEU A 521 23.80 -7.78 19.66
C LEU A 521 25.23 -7.63 19.16
N PHE A 522 25.56 -6.45 18.66
CA PHE A 522 26.92 -6.08 18.26
C PHE A 522 27.50 -5.06 19.23
N GLU A 523 28.80 -5.18 19.51
CA GLU A 523 29.57 -4.25 20.34
C GLU A 523 30.80 -3.74 19.59
N ARG A 524 31.15 -2.47 19.80
CA ARG A 524 32.41 -1.86 19.36
C ARG A 524 33.13 -1.28 20.56
N THR A 525 34.39 -1.70 20.74
CA THR A 525 35.31 -1.17 21.75
C THR A 525 36.64 -0.79 21.08
N GLY A 526 36.69 0.40 20.48
CA GLY A 526 37.89 0.92 19.80
C GLY A 526 37.73 1.08 18.28
N ALA A 527 38.85 1.24 17.57
CA ALA A 527 38.88 1.52 16.13
C ALA A 527 38.60 0.29 15.23
N ALA A 528 38.45 -0.91 15.81
CA ALA A 528 38.11 -2.12 15.07
C ALA A 528 36.64 -2.13 14.61
N GLY A 529 36.31 -3.07 13.71
CA GLY A 529 34.91 -3.36 13.34
C GLY A 529 34.10 -3.86 14.54
N MET A 530 32.77 -3.94 14.38
CA MET A 530 31.91 -4.47 15.44
C MET A 530 32.10 -5.97 15.64
N LYS A 531 32.04 -6.41 16.89
CA LYS A 531 32.07 -7.80 17.32
C LYS A 531 30.66 -8.25 17.69
N LEU A 532 30.30 -9.47 17.30
CA LEU A 532 29.04 -10.09 17.73
C LEU A 532 29.15 -10.55 19.19
N ALA A 533 28.30 -10.01 20.06
CA ALA A 533 28.19 -10.41 21.47
C ALA A 533 27.23 -11.59 21.65
N GLY A 534 26.16 -11.65 20.84
CA GLY A 534 25.25 -12.81 20.79
C GLY A 534 24.14 -12.62 19.76
N GLN A 535 23.41 -13.69 19.48
CA GLN A 535 22.38 -13.73 18.44
C GLN A 535 21.33 -14.79 18.75
N ALA A 536 20.07 -14.50 18.42
CA ALA A 536 18.97 -15.46 18.44
C ALA A 536 18.16 -15.40 17.13
N PRO A 537 17.64 -16.54 16.64
CA PRO A 537 16.71 -16.54 15.52
C PRO A 537 15.37 -15.89 15.89
N LEU A 538 14.76 -15.20 14.95
CA LEU A 538 13.36 -14.79 15.04
C LEU A 538 12.49 -15.84 14.34
N VAL A 539 11.38 -16.20 14.98
CA VAL A 539 10.48 -17.29 14.55
C VAL A 539 9.03 -16.82 14.63
N SER A 540 8.09 -17.71 14.28
CA SER A 540 6.64 -17.49 14.45
C SER A 540 6.31 -17.05 15.89
N PRO A 541 5.38 -16.11 16.08
CA PRO A 541 4.53 -15.49 15.06
C PRO A 541 5.14 -14.25 14.38
N THR A 542 6.24 -13.70 14.91
CA THR A 542 6.93 -12.54 14.33
C THR A 542 7.37 -12.78 12.88
N ILE A 543 7.86 -13.98 12.59
CA ILE A 543 8.30 -14.37 11.24
C ILE A 543 7.40 -15.45 10.66
N GLU A 544 6.70 -15.12 9.58
CA GLU A 544 5.95 -16.07 8.76
C GLU A 544 6.42 -16.02 7.32
N ASN A 545 6.73 -17.19 6.74
CA ASN A 545 7.19 -17.31 5.35
C ASN A 545 8.39 -16.39 5.01
N GLY A 546 9.28 -16.16 5.98
CA GLY A 546 10.46 -15.30 5.85
C GLY A 546 10.18 -13.79 5.89
N ARG A 547 9.00 -13.38 6.37
CA ARG A 547 8.54 -11.98 6.42
C ARG A 547 8.26 -11.59 7.87
N LEU A 548 8.52 -10.34 8.22
CA LEU A 548 7.96 -9.75 9.44
C LEU A 548 6.44 -9.69 9.28
N ALA A 549 5.74 -10.59 9.98
CA ALA A 549 4.29 -10.69 9.91
C ALA A 549 3.64 -9.91 11.05
N ASP A 550 4.19 -10.08 12.26
CA ASP A 550 3.72 -9.44 13.49
C ASP A 550 4.74 -8.45 14.07
N PRO A 551 4.28 -7.46 14.86
CA PRO A 551 5.15 -6.53 15.56
C PRO A 551 6.18 -7.22 16.48
N LEU A 552 7.33 -6.55 16.68
CA LEU A 552 8.40 -7.00 17.56
C LEU A 552 8.84 -5.86 18.48
N TRP A 553 8.84 -6.08 19.79
CA TRP A 553 9.40 -5.15 20.75
C TRP A 553 10.87 -5.43 20.97
N MET A 554 11.68 -4.37 21.04
CA MET A 554 13.12 -4.39 21.27
C MET A 554 13.44 -3.54 22.50
N ARG A 555 14.45 -3.94 23.27
CA ARG A 555 14.89 -3.22 24.46
C ARG A 555 16.39 -3.21 24.63
N LEU A 556 16.94 -2.04 24.96
CA LEU A 556 18.27 -1.86 25.52
C LEU A 556 18.12 -1.31 26.94
N LYS A 557 18.64 -2.03 27.94
CA LYS A 557 18.68 -1.61 29.33
C LYS A 557 20.12 -1.40 29.76
N THR A 558 20.50 -0.15 30.01
CA THR A 558 21.84 0.21 30.46
C THR A 558 21.99 -0.05 31.96
N GLY A 559 23.11 -0.64 32.34
CA GLY A 559 23.56 -0.80 33.73
C GLY A 559 24.94 -0.18 33.91
N PRO A 560 25.45 -0.12 35.16
CA PRO A 560 26.75 0.48 35.45
C PRO A 560 27.91 -0.20 34.70
N ASP A 561 27.87 -1.53 34.59
CA ASP A 561 28.93 -2.31 33.95
C ASP A 561 28.48 -2.96 32.62
N GLU A 562 27.21 -3.36 32.54
CA GLU A 562 26.67 -4.12 31.41
C GLU A 562 25.37 -3.50 30.88
N THR A 563 25.22 -3.52 29.57
CA THR A 563 23.98 -3.20 28.87
C THR A 563 23.34 -4.48 28.35
N HIS A 564 22.07 -4.68 28.68
CA HIS A 564 21.30 -5.86 28.33
C HIS A 564 20.41 -5.59 27.12
N ALA A 565 20.44 -6.49 26.14
CA ALA A 565 19.59 -6.42 24.96
C ALA A 565 18.52 -7.52 25.01
N SER A 566 17.25 -7.16 24.80
CA SER A 566 16.13 -8.11 24.84
C SER A 566 15.13 -7.83 23.73
N ILE A 567 14.33 -8.85 23.38
CA ILE A 567 13.17 -8.74 22.49
C ILE A 567 11.91 -9.31 23.14
N SER A 568 10.74 -8.94 22.64
CA SER A 568 9.44 -9.47 23.08
C SER A 568 8.41 -9.42 21.95
N VAL A 569 7.45 -10.34 21.97
CA VAL A 569 6.30 -10.37 21.04
C VAL A 569 5.03 -9.76 21.64
N ASN A 570 5.06 -9.38 22.93
CA ASN A 570 3.89 -8.91 23.67
C ASN A 570 4.22 -7.77 24.67
N ALA A 571 5.44 -7.25 24.65
CA ALA A 571 5.99 -6.25 25.58
C ALA A 571 6.07 -6.67 27.06
N THR A 572 5.61 -7.87 27.43
CA THR A 572 5.61 -8.37 28.83
C THR A 572 6.66 -9.44 29.04
N ASP A 573 6.75 -10.41 28.13
CA ASP A 573 7.68 -11.54 28.20
C ASP A 573 8.92 -11.22 27.37
N TRP A 574 10.03 -10.95 28.05
CA TRP A 574 11.26 -10.52 27.43
C TRP A 574 12.28 -11.66 27.35
N THR A 575 12.78 -11.92 26.15
CA THR A 575 13.92 -12.83 25.93
C THR A 575 15.20 -12.02 25.79
N GLU A 576 16.18 -12.28 26.66
CA GLU A 576 17.51 -11.67 26.54
C GLU A 576 18.27 -12.29 25.36
N ILE A 577 18.77 -11.42 24.47
CA ILE A 577 19.59 -11.81 23.32
C ILE A 577 21.04 -12.00 23.75
N ALA A 578 21.58 -10.99 24.43
CA ALA A 578 22.92 -10.94 24.97
C ALA A 578 23.09 -9.70 25.85
N LYS A 579 24.28 -9.56 26.41
CA LYS A 579 24.76 -8.38 27.12
C LYS A 579 26.15 -7.98 26.62
N ALA A 580 26.48 -6.70 26.74
CA ALA A 580 27.78 -6.15 26.37
C ALA A 580 28.21 -5.08 27.39
N PRO A 581 29.51 -4.78 27.55
CA PRO A 581 29.98 -3.77 28.49
C PRO A 581 29.40 -2.39 28.18
N THR A 582 28.86 -1.70 29.18
CA THR A 582 28.31 -0.36 28.99
C THR A 582 29.44 0.63 28.63
N PRO A 583 29.30 1.44 27.57
CA PRO A 583 30.26 2.49 27.24
C PRO A 583 30.45 3.48 28.40
N ALA A 584 31.68 3.93 28.61
CA ALA A 584 31.95 4.96 29.62
C ALA A 584 31.50 6.36 29.16
N GLY A 585 31.14 7.21 30.13
CA GLY A 585 30.84 8.62 29.91
C GLY A 585 29.39 8.89 29.54
N ALA A 586 29.16 10.03 28.87
CA ALA A 586 27.82 10.41 28.43
C ALA A 586 27.33 9.44 27.35
N LEU A 587 26.08 8.99 27.50
CA LEU A 587 25.46 7.99 26.64
C LEU A 587 24.34 8.63 25.80
N THR A 588 24.16 8.12 24.59
CA THR A 588 22.94 8.34 23.80
C THR A 588 22.30 7.00 23.44
N LEU A 589 20.97 6.95 23.49
CA LEU A 589 20.15 5.82 23.08
C LEU A 589 19.28 6.22 21.90
N GLY A 590 19.09 5.32 20.94
CA GLY A 590 18.41 5.67 19.71
C GLY A 590 17.83 4.50 18.93
N LEU A 591 17.15 4.87 17.84
CA LEU A 591 16.60 3.97 16.82
C LEU A 591 17.42 4.16 15.55
N TYR A 592 17.68 3.09 14.81
CA TYR A 592 18.38 3.19 13.53
C TYR A 592 17.78 2.28 12.47
N ALA A 593 18.00 2.65 11.22
CA ALA A 593 17.62 1.85 10.06
C ALA A 593 18.52 2.14 8.86
N HIS A 594 18.69 1.14 7.99
CA HIS A 594 19.25 1.27 6.65
C HIS A 594 18.64 0.19 5.74
N SER A 595 18.56 0.45 4.44
CA SER A 595 17.95 -0.51 3.50
C SER A 595 18.80 -1.74 3.22
N GLY A 596 20.11 -1.69 3.43
CA GLY A 596 21.02 -2.73 2.93
C GLY A 596 21.31 -2.59 1.43
N ILE A 597 20.85 -1.51 0.78
CA ILE A 597 20.96 -1.27 -0.65
C ILE A 597 21.43 0.19 -0.87
N GLU A 598 22.48 0.38 -1.67
CA GLU A 598 22.96 1.71 -2.01
C GLU A 598 21.95 2.47 -2.88
N SER A 599 21.70 3.75 -2.59
CA SER A 599 20.78 4.63 -3.33
C SER A 599 19.29 4.22 -3.33
N VAL A 600 18.93 3.08 -2.74
CA VAL A 600 17.55 2.64 -2.57
C VAL A 600 17.21 2.72 -1.09
N THR A 601 16.42 3.72 -0.71
CA THR A 601 15.97 3.86 0.68
C THR A 601 15.00 2.76 1.11
N THR A 602 14.83 2.55 2.42
CA THR A 602 13.68 1.84 2.99
C THR A 602 13.05 2.70 4.07
N GLU A 603 11.76 2.56 4.30
CA GLU A 603 11.06 3.17 5.44
C GLU A 603 10.91 2.14 6.56
N VAL A 604 11.13 2.55 7.81
CA VAL A 604 10.92 1.76 9.02
C VAL A 604 10.18 2.61 10.04
N ARG A 605 9.14 2.03 10.66
CA ARG A 605 8.33 2.71 11.68
C ARG A 605 8.53 2.05 13.04
N PHE A 606 8.84 2.87 14.03
CA PHE A 606 8.97 2.48 15.43
C PHE A 606 7.85 3.14 16.24
N GLU A 607 6.96 2.32 16.78
CA GLU A 607 5.84 2.69 17.63
C GLU A 607 6.20 2.49 19.11
N GLU A 608 5.38 3.02 20.02
CA GLU A 608 5.48 2.75 21.48
C GLU A 608 6.90 2.98 22.05
N VAL A 609 7.60 3.99 21.52
CA VAL A 609 8.99 4.29 21.92
C VAL A 609 9.01 4.93 23.30
N THR A 610 9.71 4.30 24.25
CA THR A 610 9.82 4.76 25.64
C THR A 610 11.27 4.79 26.08
N LEU A 611 11.66 5.87 26.76
CA LEU A 611 12.97 6.05 27.39
C LEU A 611 12.76 6.41 28.86
N VAL A 612 13.14 5.53 29.77
CA VAL A 612 12.94 5.67 31.23
C VAL A 612 14.25 5.42 31.97
N SER A 613 14.45 6.05 33.13
CA SER A 613 15.61 5.86 34.02
C SER A 613 15.37 4.79 35.07
#